data_AF-A0A024U8M2-F1
#
_entry.id   AF-A0A024U8M2-F1
#
_cell.length_a   1.000
_cell.length_b   1.000
_cell.length_c   1.000
_cell.angle_alpha   90.00
_cell.angle_beta   90.00
_cell.angle_gamma   90.00
#
_symmetry.space_group_name_H-M   'P 1'
#
loop_
_entity.id
_entity.type
_entity.pdbx_description
1 polymer ?
#
loop_
_entity_poly.entity_id
_entity_poly.type
_entity_poly.pdbx_seq_one_letter_code
_entity_poly.pdbx_strand_id
1 'polypeptide(L)'
;MLHLARRSIPTSLRRSSARSSSSTSSSQAYPSAPSPWSDTAWSAVQNSLKTLSMLKQFHNYASPSLSLRRKWKVFGELHQVDDYIDLDEFMLGANTAVQVVLNAMYSEGFRAFCMDGTMSPDVAILQTVLGIHCFKKCVFQTQETDKRGMLYDLRHLDIHHCALLGANAQRRQRRNTDKIELGEGLVRLDMHVALDQTMRISSRWKSFVIKMPVSMLWTFECDVHAHDLEWRVVAVETDLDLTKY
;
A
#
# COMPACT_ATOMS: atom_id res chain seq x y z
N MET A 1 4.27 11.19 13.60
CA MET A 1 5.52 11.78 13.09
C MET A 1 6.69 10.90 13.50
N LEU A 2 7.07 9.98 12.62
CA LEU A 2 8.29 9.20 12.75
C LEU A 2 9.27 9.76 11.72
N HIS A 3 10.26 10.51 12.19
CA HIS A 3 11.39 10.95 11.37
C HIS A 3 12.23 9.73 11.01
N LEU A 4 12.11 9.24 9.78
CA LEU A 4 13.06 8.28 9.24
C LEU A 4 14.29 9.05 8.74
N ALA A 5 15.38 8.83 9.46
CA ALA A 5 16.70 9.35 9.17
C ALA A 5 17.16 8.87 7.78
N ARG A 6 17.54 9.83 6.94
CA ARG A 6 18.29 9.62 5.69
C ARG A 6 19.51 8.74 5.97
N ARG A 7 19.56 7.56 5.36
CA ARG A 7 20.83 6.85 5.15
C ARG A 7 21.52 7.47 3.94
N SER A 8 22.53 8.29 4.22
CA SER A 8 23.53 8.75 3.26
C SER A 8 24.37 7.56 2.80
N ILE A 9 24.39 7.33 1.48
CA ILE A 9 25.32 6.40 0.84
C ILE A 9 26.71 7.07 0.86
N PRO A 10 27.77 6.42 1.37
CA PRO A 10 29.10 7.02 1.39
C PRO A 10 29.71 7.02 -0.01
N THR A 11 29.89 8.22 -0.56
CA THR A 11 30.81 8.53 -1.65
C THR A 11 32.24 8.46 -1.14
N SER A 12 32.89 7.30 -1.26
CA SER A 12 34.36 7.26 -1.26
C SER A 12 34.88 5.96 -1.87
N LEU A 13 35.53 6.06 -3.03
CA LEU A 13 36.71 5.28 -3.39
C LEU A 13 37.38 5.96 -4.61
N ARG A 14 37.97 7.13 -4.35
CA ARG A 14 38.87 7.81 -5.28
C ARG A 14 40.24 7.15 -5.15
N ARG A 15 40.49 6.10 -5.95
CA ARG A 15 41.80 5.44 -6.01
C ARG A 15 42.68 6.19 -7.01
N SER A 16 43.45 7.14 -6.51
CA SER A 16 44.58 7.75 -7.22
C SER A 16 45.75 6.76 -7.22
N SER A 17 45.99 6.10 -8.35
CA SER A 17 47.22 5.33 -8.57
C SER A 17 48.26 6.23 -9.24
N ALA A 18 49.35 6.46 -8.50
CA ALA A 18 50.52 7.17 -8.97
C ALA A 18 51.28 6.35 -10.04
N ARG A 19 51.95 7.09 -10.93
CA ARG A 19 52.95 6.66 -11.90
C ARG A 19 53.95 5.67 -11.30
N SER A 20 54.20 4.57 -12.01
CA SER A 20 55.48 3.85 -11.99
C SER A 20 55.67 3.22 -13.36
N SER A 21 56.55 3.84 -14.14
CA SER A 21 57.02 3.40 -15.44
C SER A 21 57.95 2.19 -15.30
N SER A 22 57.64 1.09 -15.96
CA SER A 22 58.65 0.18 -16.52
C SER A 22 58.08 -0.54 -17.74
N SER A 23 58.84 -0.40 -18.82
CA SER A 23 58.63 -0.93 -20.16
C SER A 23 58.99 -2.42 -20.23
N THR A 24 58.15 -3.26 -20.85
CA THR A 24 58.52 -4.13 -22.01
C THR A 24 57.40 -5.11 -22.37
N SER A 25 57.36 -5.44 -23.67
CA SER A 25 56.71 -6.59 -24.31
C SER A 25 55.26 -6.47 -24.76
N SER A 26 55.13 -6.06 -26.03
CA SER A 26 54.27 -6.61 -27.08
C SER A 26 53.08 -7.49 -26.65
N SER A 27 51.90 -6.88 -26.65
CA SER A 27 50.74 -7.34 -27.41
C SER A 27 49.74 -6.19 -27.44
N GLN A 28 49.51 -5.63 -28.62
CA GLN A 28 48.46 -4.66 -28.85
C GLN A 28 47.11 -5.38 -28.68
N ALA A 29 46.63 -5.48 -27.45
CA ALA A 29 45.25 -5.81 -27.18
C ALA A 29 44.41 -4.60 -27.61
N TYR A 30 43.68 -4.75 -28.72
CA TYR A 30 42.62 -3.82 -29.07
C TYR A 30 41.73 -3.61 -27.84
N PRO A 31 41.32 -2.38 -27.49
CA PRO A 31 40.25 -2.22 -26.52
C PRO A 31 39.04 -2.93 -27.11
N SER A 32 38.65 -4.05 -26.52
CA SER A 32 37.43 -4.76 -26.88
C SER A 32 36.30 -3.75 -26.86
N ALA A 33 35.77 -3.39 -28.03
CA ALA A 33 34.62 -2.51 -28.10
C ALA A 33 33.54 -3.12 -27.21
N PRO A 34 32.90 -2.34 -26.29
CA PRO A 34 31.83 -2.86 -25.46
C PRO A 34 30.80 -3.51 -26.38
N SER A 35 30.62 -4.82 -26.22
CA SER A 35 29.69 -5.58 -27.04
C SER A 35 28.29 -5.02 -26.77
N PRO A 36 27.60 -4.46 -27.78
CA PRO A 36 26.22 -3.97 -27.60
C PRO A 36 25.28 -5.07 -27.08
N TRP A 37 25.69 -6.33 -27.24
CA TRP A 37 24.92 -7.52 -26.92
C TRP A 37 25.11 -7.92 -25.45
N SER A 38 26.25 -7.63 -24.81
CA SER A 38 26.44 -7.96 -23.39
C SER A 38 25.52 -7.13 -22.52
N ASP A 39 25.45 -5.83 -22.77
CA ASP A 39 24.69 -4.90 -21.93
C ASP A 39 23.17 -5.08 -22.15
N THR A 40 22.77 -5.36 -23.39
CA THR A 40 21.38 -5.68 -23.73
C THR A 40 20.94 -7.05 -23.16
N ALA A 41 21.81 -8.06 -23.19
CA ALA A 41 21.51 -9.36 -22.59
C ALA A 41 21.46 -9.27 -21.06
N TRP A 42 22.39 -8.55 -20.42
CA TRP A 42 22.40 -8.34 -18.98
C TRP A 42 21.18 -7.58 -18.47
N SER A 43 20.77 -6.52 -19.17
CA SER A 43 19.54 -5.79 -18.84
C SER A 43 18.29 -6.66 -19.04
N ALA A 44 18.21 -7.47 -20.09
CA ALA A 44 17.12 -8.42 -20.29
C ALA A 44 17.04 -9.47 -19.17
N VAL A 45 18.17 -10.00 -18.70
CA VAL A 45 18.23 -10.93 -17.57
C VAL A 45 17.79 -10.24 -16.28
N GLN A 46 18.27 -9.03 -16.00
CA GLN A 46 17.88 -8.27 -14.81
C GLN A 46 16.38 -7.98 -14.80
N ASN A 47 15.81 -7.55 -15.92
CA ASN A 47 14.37 -7.32 -16.06
C ASN A 47 13.58 -8.61 -15.86
N SER A 48 14.04 -9.73 -16.43
CA SER A 48 13.40 -11.04 -16.25
C SER A 48 13.39 -11.48 -14.78
N LEU A 49 14.50 -11.28 -14.06
CA LEU A 49 14.61 -11.61 -12.64
C LEU A 49 13.66 -10.74 -11.79
N LYS A 50 13.56 -9.43 -12.08
CA LYS A 50 12.60 -8.53 -11.43
C LYS A 50 11.15 -8.95 -11.67
N THR A 51 10.78 -9.24 -12.91
CA THR A 51 9.43 -9.70 -13.25
C THR A 51 9.09 -11.00 -12.51
N LEU A 52 10.05 -11.94 -12.41
CA LEU A 52 9.86 -13.19 -11.67
C LEU A 52 9.73 -12.98 -10.16
N SER A 53 10.51 -12.07 -9.56
CA SER A 53 10.36 -11.75 -8.13
C SER A 53 9.00 -11.13 -7.84
N MET A 54 8.57 -10.18 -8.67
CA MET A 54 7.26 -9.55 -8.54
C MET A 54 6.12 -10.56 -8.74
N LEU A 55 6.25 -11.47 -9.72
CA LEU A 55 5.27 -12.52 -9.95
C LEU A 55 5.17 -13.48 -8.75
N LYS A 56 6.31 -13.81 -8.12
CA LYS A 56 6.35 -14.65 -6.92
C LYS A 56 5.67 -13.97 -5.74
N GLN A 57 5.97 -12.69 -5.48
CA GLN A 57 5.31 -11.91 -4.44
C GLN A 57 3.81 -11.81 -4.71
N PHE A 58 3.43 -11.44 -5.94
CA PHE A 58 2.03 -11.38 -6.34
C PHE A 58 1.32 -12.72 -6.17
N HIS A 59 1.93 -13.84 -6.54
CA HIS A 59 1.34 -15.16 -6.35
C HIS A 59 1.01 -15.45 -4.87
N ASN A 60 1.84 -15.01 -3.93
CA ASN A 60 1.61 -15.21 -2.50
C ASN A 60 0.46 -14.36 -1.96
N TYR A 61 0.25 -13.16 -2.50
CA TYR A 61 -0.76 -12.22 -2.01
C TYR A 61 -2.04 -12.15 -2.84
N ALA A 62 -2.01 -12.62 -4.09
CA ALA A 62 -3.18 -12.61 -4.95
C ALA A 62 -4.28 -13.46 -4.32
N SER A 63 -5.48 -12.88 -4.18
CA SER A 63 -6.59 -13.64 -3.63
C SER A 63 -6.84 -14.91 -4.45
N PRO A 64 -7.03 -16.07 -3.80
CA PRO A 64 -7.37 -17.31 -4.50
C PRO A 64 -8.72 -17.22 -5.23
N SER A 65 -9.60 -16.30 -4.81
CA SER A 65 -10.92 -16.10 -5.43
C SER A 65 -10.86 -15.46 -6.82
N LEU A 66 -9.75 -14.79 -7.17
CA LEU A 66 -9.63 -14.11 -8.46
C LEU A 66 -9.53 -15.12 -9.61
N SER A 67 -10.31 -14.88 -10.67
CA SER A 67 -10.11 -15.58 -11.95
C SER A 67 -8.69 -15.34 -12.50
N LEU A 68 -8.17 -16.29 -13.28
CA LEU A 68 -6.84 -16.17 -13.89
C LEU A 68 -6.67 -14.88 -14.71
N ARG A 69 -7.70 -14.49 -15.48
CA ARG A 69 -7.71 -13.25 -16.25
C ARG A 69 -7.56 -12.02 -15.36
N ARG A 70 -8.24 -12.00 -14.21
CA ARG A 70 -8.12 -10.89 -13.25
C ARG A 70 -6.76 -10.88 -12.58
N LYS A 71 -6.22 -12.04 -12.21
CA LYS A 71 -4.85 -12.15 -11.68
C LYS A 71 -3.82 -11.54 -12.64
N TRP A 72 -3.91 -11.86 -13.93
CA TRP A 72 -3.04 -11.27 -14.95
C TRP A 72 -3.21 -9.76 -15.09
N LYS A 73 -4.45 -9.26 -15.02
CA LYS A 73 -4.71 -7.82 -15.03
C LYS A 73 -4.04 -7.13 -13.85
N VAL A 74 -4.26 -7.61 -12.63
CA VAL A 74 -3.67 -7.03 -11.41
C VAL A 74 -2.15 -7.06 -11.48
N PHE A 75 -1.56 -8.19 -11.91
CA PHE A 75 -0.13 -8.30 -12.12
C PHE A 75 0.39 -7.26 -13.14
N GLY A 76 -0.30 -7.08 -14.27
CA GLY A 76 0.09 -6.12 -15.30
C GLY A 76 0.02 -4.66 -14.82
N GLU A 77 -0.94 -4.32 -13.95
CA GLU A 77 -1.04 -3.01 -13.31
C GLU A 77 0.10 -2.78 -12.31
N LEU A 78 0.40 -3.78 -11.48
CA LEU A 78 1.52 -3.74 -10.54
C LEU A 78 2.88 -3.64 -11.23
N HIS A 79 3.09 -4.38 -12.33
CA HIS A 79 4.35 -4.36 -13.05
C HIS A 79 4.65 -2.99 -13.68
N GLN A 80 3.64 -2.16 -13.95
CA GLN A 80 3.86 -0.79 -14.43
C GLN A 80 4.48 0.13 -13.37
N VAL A 81 4.44 -0.26 -12.10
CA VAL A 81 4.88 0.53 -10.95
C VAL A 81 5.78 -0.27 -10.01
N ASP A 82 6.39 -1.35 -10.50
CA ASP A 82 7.21 -2.26 -9.70
C ASP A 82 8.46 -1.60 -9.11
N ASP A 83 9.03 -0.61 -9.80
CA ASP A 83 10.16 0.18 -9.29
C ASP A 83 9.76 1.10 -8.11
N TYR A 84 8.46 1.30 -7.84
CA TYR A 84 7.95 2.19 -6.79
C TYR A 84 7.29 1.46 -5.62
N ILE A 85 6.90 0.20 -5.80
CA ILE A 85 6.08 -0.53 -4.83
C ILE A 85 6.75 -1.85 -4.48
N ASP A 86 7.21 -1.96 -3.24
CA ASP A 86 7.49 -3.24 -2.61
C ASP A 86 6.17 -3.84 -2.07
N LEU A 87 5.72 -4.93 -2.69
CA LEU A 87 4.44 -5.55 -2.33
C LEU A 87 4.49 -6.22 -0.94
N ASP A 88 5.64 -6.77 -0.53
CA ASP A 88 5.79 -7.38 0.79
C ASP A 88 5.67 -6.29 1.88
N GLU A 89 6.36 -5.15 1.67
CA GLU A 89 6.29 -3.99 2.58
C GLU A 89 4.88 -3.38 2.61
N PHE A 90 4.26 -3.21 1.44
CA PHE A 90 2.89 -2.72 1.34
C PHE A 90 1.91 -3.60 2.13
N MET A 91 1.95 -4.92 1.94
CA MET A 91 1.01 -5.84 2.61
C MET A 91 1.19 -5.83 4.13
N LEU A 92 2.43 -5.72 4.62
CA LEU A 92 2.72 -5.58 6.05
C LEU A 92 2.19 -4.24 6.62
N GLY A 93 2.45 -3.14 5.91
CA GLY A 93 1.98 -1.81 6.27
C GLY A 93 0.46 -1.71 6.27
N ALA A 94 -0.18 -2.29 5.25
CA ALA A 94 -1.63 -2.33 5.10
C ALA A 94 -2.30 -3.13 6.23
N ASN A 95 -1.75 -4.29 6.60
CA ASN A 95 -2.24 -5.07 7.75
C ASN A 95 -2.15 -4.26 9.06
N THR A 96 -1.03 -3.57 9.27
CA THR A 96 -0.85 -2.70 10.45
C THR A 96 -1.85 -1.55 10.44
N ALA A 97 -2.06 -0.91 9.28
CA ALA A 97 -3.03 0.16 9.12
C ALA A 97 -4.46 -0.29 9.44
N VAL A 98 -4.87 -1.48 9.00
CA VAL A 98 -6.19 -2.05 9.33
C VAL A 98 -6.37 -2.16 10.84
N GLN A 99 -5.39 -2.72 11.56
CA GLN A 99 -5.47 -2.87 13.01
C GLN A 99 -5.56 -1.52 13.72
N VAL A 100 -4.71 -0.57 13.34
CA VAL A 100 -4.66 0.76 13.95
C VAL A 100 -5.97 1.52 13.68
N VAL A 101 -6.45 1.52 12.43
CA VAL A 101 -7.68 2.20 12.05
C VAL A 101 -8.88 1.62 12.77
N LEU A 102 -9.05 0.29 12.80
CA LEU A 102 -10.19 -0.33 13.47
C LEU A 102 -10.18 -0.05 14.98
N ASN A 103 -9.04 -0.18 15.65
CA ASN A 103 -8.95 0.16 17.08
C ASN A 103 -9.26 1.64 17.34
N ALA A 104 -8.71 2.55 16.54
CA ALA A 104 -8.96 3.97 16.67
C ALA A 104 -10.44 4.34 16.38
N MET A 105 -11.06 3.72 15.38
CA MET A 105 -12.47 3.94 15.03
C MET A 105 -13.44 3.53 16.14
N TYR A 106 -13.11 2.51 16.93
CA TYR A 106 -13.94 2.06 18.05
C TYR A 106 -13.46 2.61 19.40
N SER A 107 -12.50 3.54 19.40
CA SER A 107 -12.01 4.20 20.62
C SER A 107 -13.04 5.16 21.20
N GLU A 108 -12.96 5.37 22.52
CA GLU A 108 -13.74 6.42 23.17
C GLU A 108 -13.34 7.82 22.69
N GLY A 109 -12.07 8.04 22.36
CA GLY A 109 -11.56 9.31 21.86
C GLY A 109 -12.15 9.70 20.51
N PHE A 110 -12.28 8.75 19.58
CA PHE A 110 -12.93 9.01 18.30
C PHE A 110 -14.44 9.19 18.45
N ARG A 111 -15.07 8.46 19.36
CA ARG A 111 -16.50 8.64 19.68
C ARG A 111 -16.78 10.04 20.23
N ALA A 112 -15.98 10.53 21.18
CA ALA A 112 -16.10 11.88 21.71
C ALA A 112 -15.98 12.92 20.59
N PHE A 113 -14.95 12.79 19.75
CA PHE A 113 -14.79 13.63 18.56
C PHE A 113 -16.03 13.68 17.67
N CYS A 114 -16.66 12.53 17.42
CA CYS A 114 -17.86 12.48 16.59
C CYS A 114 -19.05 13.23 17.19
N MET A 115 -19.13 13.38 18.51
CA MET A 115 -20.25 14.03 19.20
C MET A 115 -20.02 15.52 19.44
N ASP A 116 -18.83 15.91 19.88
CA ASP A 116 -18.54 17.28 20.33
C ASP A 116 -17.27 17.89 19.69
N GLY A 117 -16.58 17.15 18.83
CA GLY A 117 -15.36 17.62 18.17
C GLY A 117 -14.09 17.53 19.04
N THR A 118 -14.14 16.90 20.21
CA THR A 118 -12.98 16.72 21.09
C THR A 118 -11.87 15.94 20.38
N MET A 119 -10.71 16.57 20.18
CA MET A 119 -9.56 15.93 19.56
C MET A 119 -8.90 14.92 20.50
N SER A 120 -8.46 13.80 19.93
CA SER A 120 -7.72 12.75 20.63
C SER A 120 -6.57 12.22 19.76
N PRO A 121 -5.59 11.49 20.35
CA PRO A 121 -4.53 10.85 19.57
C PRO A 121 -5.07 9.93 18.47
N ASP A 122 -6.14 9.19 18.75
CA ASP A 122 -6.79 8.29 17.79
C ASP A 122 -7.36 9.04 16.59
N VAL A 123 -7.97 10.21 16.81
CA VAL A 123 -8.48 11.08 15.74
C VAL A 123 -7.34 11.58 14.85
N ALA A 124 -6.23 12.02 15.45
CA ALA A 124 -5.07 12.48 14.70
C ALA A 124 -4.46 11.37 13.82
N ILE A 125 -4.40 10.14 14.34
CA ILE A 125 -3.99 8.96 13.59
C ILE A 125 -4.95 8.71 12.41
N LEU A 126 -6.26 8.69 12.66
CA LEU A 126 -7.26 8.46 11.62
C LEU A 126 -7.20 9.53 10.51
N GLN A 127 -7.00 10.80 10.85
CA GLN A 127 -6.83 11.87 9.87
C GLN A 127 -5.54 11.76 9.04
N THR A 128 -4.53 11.08 9.58
CA THR A 128 -3.26 10.83 8.87
C THR A 128 -3.40 9.65 7.90
N VAL A 129 -4.02 8.56 8.35
CA VAL A 129 -4.09 7.30 7.60
C VAL A 129 -5.25 7.28 6.60
N LEU A 130 -6.40 7.87 6.96
CA LEU A 130 -7.58 7.87 6.10
C LEU A 130 -7.58 9.07 5.15
N GLY A 131 -7.99 8.83 3.91
CA GLY A 131 -8.39 9.90 3.01
C GLY A 131 -9.58 10.68 3.59
N ILE A 132 -9.65 11.98 3.30
CA ILE A 132 -10.64 12.91 3.88
C ILE A 132 -12.08 12.41 3.73
N HIS A 133 -12.42 11.85 2.56
CA HIS A 133 -13.76 11.30 2.31
C HIS A 133 -14.05 10.05 3.14
N CYS A 134 -13.07 9.15 3.27
CA CYS A 134 -13.19 7.95 4.10
C CYS A 134 -13.36 8.33 5.58
N PHE A 135 -12.53 9.25 6.09
CA PHE A 135 -12.64 9.76 7.45
C PHE A 135 -14.03 10.34 7.74
N LYS A 136 -14.54 11.21 6.85
CA LYS A 136 -15.89 11.79 7.00
C LYS A 136 -16.99 10.72 7.00
N LYS A 137 -16.85 9.66 6.19
CA LYS A 137 -17.80 8.52 6.18
C LYS A 137 -17.81 7.80 7.53
N CYS A 138 -16.63 7.55 8.13
CA CYS A 138 -16.52 6.93 9.45
C CYS A 138 -17.15 7.80 10.55
N VAL A 139 -16.92 9.12 10.52
CA VAL A 139 -17.55 10.07 11.46
C VAL A 139 -19.08 10.02 11.33
N PHE A 140 -19.59 10.12 10.10
CA PHE A 140 -21.02 10.07 9.84
C PHE A 140 -21.66 8.76 10.33
N GLN A 141 -21.05 7.61 10.05
CA GLN A 141 -21.54 6.32 10.51
C GLN A 141 -21.60 6.24 12.05
N THR A 142 -20.58 6.77 12.73
CA THR A 142 -20.53 6.78 14.21
C THR A 142 -21.61 7.69 14.80
N GLN A 143 -21.83 8.87 14.21
CA GLN A 143 -22.92 9.78 14.60
C GLN A 143 -24.30 9.12 14.41
N GLU A 144 -24.51 8.41 13.30
CA GLU A 144 -25.77 7.70 13.06
C GLU A 144 -26.00 6.55 14.03
N THR A 145 -24.94 5.85 14.45
CA THR A 145 -25.06 4.80 15.49
C THR A 145 -25.42 5.37 16.86
N ASP A 146 -24.84 6.52 17.23
CA ASP A 146 -25.11 7.16 18.51
C ASP A 146 -26.53 7.74 18.59
N LYS A 147 -27.04 8.32 17.50
CA LYS A 147 -28.45 8.75 17.39
C LYS A 147 -29.43 7.61 17.65
N ARG A 148 -29.06 6.37 17.32
CA ARG A 148 -29.85 5.15 17.59
C ARG A 148 -29.69 4.64 19.03
N GLY A 149 -28.88 5.31 19.84
CA GLY A 149 -28.55 4.91 21.21
C GLY A 149 -27.73 3.63 21.29
N MET A 150 -26.93 3.36 20.25
CA MET A 150 -26.10 2.15 20.14
C MET A 150 -24.63 2.50 20.29
N LEU A 151 -23.97 1.87 21.27
CA LEU A 151 -22.54 1.98 21.51
C LEU A 151 -21.86 0.67 21.09
N TYR A 152 -20.84 0.81 20.26
CA TYR A 152 -20.02 -0.28 19.75
C TYR A 152 -18.62 -0.16 20.33
N ASP A 153 -18.17 -1.20 21.00
CA ASP A 153 -16.89 -1.23 21.69
C ASP A 153 -16.13 -2.49 21.26
N LEU A 154 -15.00 -2.29 20.57
CA LEU A 154 -14.18 -3.35 20.03
C LEU A 154 -13.33 -3.96 21.15
N ARG A 155 -13.58 -5.24 21.46
CA ARG A 155 -12.89 -5.97 22.53
C ARG A 155 -11.74 -6.82 22.03
N HIS A 156 -11.91 -7.39 20.85
CA HIS A 156 -10.89 -8.25 20.24
C HIS A 156 -10.98 -8.13 18.72
N LEU A 157 -9.82 -8.14 18.08
CA LEU A 157 -9.65 -8.10 16.63
C LEU A 157 -8.56 -9.10 16.29
N ASP A 158 -8.87 -10.03 15.39
CA ASP A 158 -7.94 -11.05 14.93
C ASP A 158 -7.99 -11.14 13.39
N ILE A 159 -6.88 -10.85 12.72
CA ILE A 159 -6.82 -10.79 11.26
C ILE A 159 -6.23 -12.11 10.76
N HIS A 160 -7.07 -12.89 10.06
CA HIS A 160 -6.71 -14.23 9.57
C HIS A 160 -6.08 -14.19 8.19
N HIS A 161 -6.56 -13.28 7.34
CA HIS A 161 -6.20 -13.27 5.93
C HIS A 161 -6.21 -11.85 5.36
N CYS A 162 -5.14 -11.52 4.64
CA CYS A 162 -5.05 -10.34 3.79
C CYS A 162 -4.63 -10.79 2.39
N ALA A 163 -5.35 -10.34 1.37
CA ALA A 163 -5.02 -10.64 -0.01
C ALA A 163 -5.31 -9.47 -0.94
N LEU A 164 -4.52 -9.34 -1.99
CA LEU A 164 -4.74 -8.35 -3.03
C LEU A 164 -5.85 -8.83 -3.98
N LEU A 165 -6.87 -8.00 -4.16
CA LEU A 165 -7.98 -8.19 -5.09
C LEU A 165 -7.85 -7.36 -6.36
N GLY A 166 -7.28 -6.16 -6.24
CA GLY A 166 -7.23 -5.18 -7.32
C GLY A 166 -5.95 -4.35 -7.28
N ALA A 167 -5.49 -3.98 -8.46
CA ALA A 167 -4.51 -2.93 -8.65
C ALA A 167 -4.95 -2.09 -9.83
N ASN A 168 -4.75 -0.79 -9.74
CA ASN A 168 -5.00 0.16 -10.80
C ASN A 168 -3.89 1.21 -10.75
N ALA A 169 -2.96 1.13 -11.71
CA ALA A 169 -1.95 2.15 -11.91
C ALA A 169 -2.49 3.12 -12.96
N GLN A 170 -3.17 4.18 -12.52
CA GLN A 170 -3.74 5.13 -13.47
C GLN A 170 -2.62 6.04 -13.99
N ARG A 171 -2.00 5.64 -15.09
CA ARG A 171 -1.20 6.57 -15.89
C ARG A 171 -2.17 7.51 -16.60
N ARG A 172 -2.42 8.72 -16.08
CA ARG A 172 -3.26 9.73 -16.74
C ARG A 172 -2.60 10.16 -18.07
N GLN A 173 -2.76 9.37 -19.12
CA GLN A 173 -2.32 9.76 -20.46
C GLN A 173 -3.33 10.75 -21.03
N ARG A 174 -3.24 12.01 -20.61
CA ARG A 174 -4.05 13.10 -21.15
C ARG A 174 -3.55 13.38 -22.58
N ARG A 175 -4.18 12.79 -23.60
CA ARG A 175 -4.06 13.25 -25.00
C ARG A 175 -4.76 14.60 -25.11
N ASN A 176 -4.07 15.67 -24.73
CA ASN A 176 -4.37 17.00 -25.22
C ASN A 176 -3.11 17.50 -25.91
N THR A 177 -3.21 17.66 -27.22
CA THR A 177 -2.22 18.39 -28.02
C THR A 177 -1.98 19.76 -27.37
N ASP A 178 -0.72 20.05 -27.11
CA ASP A 178 -0.13 21.35 -26.73
C ASP A 178 0.15 21.68 -25.26
N LYS A 179 -0.16 20.80 -24.29
CA LYS A 179 0.46 20.88 -22.94
C LYS A 179 0.68 19.49 -22.34
N ILE A 180 1.94 19.11 -22.18
CA ILE A 180 2.34 17.93 -21.40
C ILE A 180 2.15 18.28 -19.93
N GLU A 181 0.91 18.20 -19.43
CA GLU A 181 0.68 18.04 -18.00
C GLU A 181 0.90 16.55 -17.70
N LEU A 182 2.01 16.24 -17.03
CA LEU A 182 2.32 14.89 -16.56
C LEU A 182 1.12 14.39 -15.75
N GLY A 183 0.41 13.41 -16.27
CA GLY A 183 -0.70 12.80 -15.58
C GLY A 183 -0.26 12.21 -14.25
N GLU A 184 -0.90 12.64 -13.18
CA GLU A 184 -0.66 12.24 -11.79
C GLU A 184 -0.51 10.72 -11.66
N GLY A 185 0.60 10.27 -11.08
CA GLY A 185 1.01 8.88 -10.92
C GLY A 185 0.29 8.22 -9.76
N LEU A 186 -1.03 8.14 -9.84
CA LEU A 186 -1.85 7.59 -8.78
C LEU A 186 -1.94 6.07 -8.90
N VAL A 187 -1.53 5.37 -7.84
CA VAL A 187 -1.70 3.92 -7.71
C VAL A 187 -2.75 3.62 -6.68
N ARG A 188 -3.69 2.76 -7.04
CA ARG A 188 -4.73 2.24 -6.15
C ARG A 188 -4.61 0.73 -6.02
N LEU A 189 -4.62 0.25 -4.78
CA LEU A 189 -4.59 -1.17 -4.44
C LEU A 189 -5.82 -1.52 -3.61
N ASP A 190 -6.52 -2.58 -4.01
CA ASP A 190 -7.67 -3.10 -3.30
C ASP A 190 -7.28 -4.39 -2.59
N MET A 191 -7.41 -4.38 -1.26
CA MET A 191 -7.04 -5.47 -0.37
C MET A 191 -8.30 -6.06 0.28
N HIS A 192 -8.48 -7.37 0.15
CA HIS A 192 -9.40 -8.13 0.96
C HIS A 192 -8.80 -8.39 2.33
N VAL A 193 -9.61 -8.20 3.37
CA VAL A 193 -9.26 -8.56 4.75
C VAL A 193 -10.36 -9.43 5.32
N ALA A 194 -10.01 -10.64 5.75
CA ALA A 194 -10.87 -11.49 6.56
C ALA A 194 -10.37 -11.50 8.00
N LEU A 195 -11.27 -11.18 8.93
CA LEU A 195 -10.95 -11.03 10.35
C LEU A 195 -12.11 -11.51 11.23
N ASP A 196 -11.79 -11.88 12.47
CA ASP A 196 -12.78 -12.04 13.52
C ASP A 196 -12.78 -10.80 14.41
N GLN A 197 -13.97 -10.25 14.69
CA GLN A 197 -14.12 -9.19 15.66
C GLN A 197 -15.05 -9.62 16.80
N THR A 198 -14.68 -9.25 18.02
CA THR A 198 -15.54 -9.35 19.20
C THR A 198 -15.95 -7.94 19.59
N MET A 199 -17.24 -7.67 19.50
CA MET A 199 -17.82 -6.36 19.82
C MET A 199 -18.72 -6.48 21.03
N ARG A 200 -18.56 -5.55 21.97
CA ARG A 200 -19.57 -5.27 22.97
C ARG A 200 -20.52 -4.22 22.42
N ILE A 201 -21.78 -4.59 22.28
CA ILE A 201 -22.84 -3.70 21.81
C ILE A 201 -23.70 -3.33 23.01
N SER A 202 -23.77 -2.04 23.32
CA SER A 202 -24.53 -1.52 24.45
C SER A 202 -25.59 -0.53 23.99
N SER A 203 -26.80 -0.71 24.48
CA SER A 203 -27.90 0.25 24.35
C SER A 203 -28.38 0.68 25.73
N ARG A 204 -29.37 1.58 25.79
CA ARG A 204 -30.00 2.02 27.05
C ARG A 204 -30.60 0.88 27.86
N TRP A 205 -30.99 -0.22 27.21
CA TRP A 205 -31.77 -1.28 27.82
C TRP A 205 -30.99 -2.59 28.00
N LYS A 206 -29.92 -2.80 27.22
CA LYS A 206 -29.18 -4.06 27.21
C LYS A 206 -27.75 -3.87 26.72
N SER A 207 -26.85 -4.70 27.25
CA SER A 207 -25.50 -4.87 26.73
C SER A 207 -25.29 -6.35 26.42
N PHE A 208 -24.68 -6.65 25.29
CA PHE A 208 -24.31 -8.02 24.91
C PHE A 208 -23.01 -8.01 24.13
N VAL A 209 -22.35 -9.16 24.05
CA VAL A 209 -21.11 -9.36 23.31
C VAL A 209 -21.39 -10.28 22.14
N ILE A 210 -20.95 -9.89 20.94
CA ILE A 210 -21.02 -10.71 19.74
C ILE A 210 -19.62 -10.93 19.22
N LYS A 211 -19.30 -12.18 18.89
CA LYS A 211 -18.17 -12.54 18.03
C LYS A 211 -18.70 -12.79 16.63
N MET A 212 -18.14 -12.11 15.64
CA MET A 212 -18.55 -12.27 14.24
C MET A 212 -17.34 -12.28 13.32
N PRO A 213 -17.30 -13.19 12.33
CA PRO A 213 -16.36 -13.08 11.22
C PRO A 213 -16.78 -11.93 10.31
N VAL A 214 -15.82 -11.18 9.79
CA VAL A 214 -16.04 -10.06 8.88
C VAL A 214 -15.09 -10.16 7.69
N SER A 215 -15.62 -9.84 6.52
CA SER A 215 -14.90 -9.78 5.26
C SER A 215 -15.00 -8.36 4.72
N MET A 216 -13.88 -7.65 4.66
CA MET A 216 -13.82 -6.24 4.27
C MET A 216 -12.98 -6.04 3.02
N LEU A 217 -13.36 -5.04 2.22
CA LEU A 217 -12.53 -4.48 1.15
C LEU A 217 -11.93 -3.17 1.61
N TRP A 218 -10.61 -3.07 1.51
CA TRP A 218 -9.82 -1.90 1.85
C TRP A 218 -9.15 -1.38 0.60
N THR A 219 -9.44 -0.13 0.23
CA THR A 219 -8.80 0.52 -0.91
C THR A 219 -7.75 1.49 -0.41
N PHE A 220 -6.52 1.26 -0.85
CA PHE A 220 -5.36 2.10 -0.57
C PHE A 220 -4.98 2.90 -1.81
N GLU A 221 -4.52 4.12 -1.61
CA GLU A 221 -4.11 5.02 -2.67
C GLU A 221 -2.77 5.68 -2.33
N CYS A 222 -1.90 5.81 -3.32
CA CYS A 222 -0.60 6.48 -3.20
C CYS A 222 -0.30 7.26 -4.49
N ASP A 223 0.25 8.45 -4.34
CA ASP A 223 0.82 9.21 -5.45
C ASP A 223 2.32 8.88 -5.56
N VAL A 224 2.70 8.14 -6.60
CA VAL A 224 4.09 7.70 -6.79
C VAL A 224 5.03 8.82 -7.21
N HIS A 225 4.52 10.01 -7.48
CA HIS A 225 5.30 11.19 -7.83
C HIS A 225 5.42 12.21 -6.69
N ALA A 226 4.73 11.97 -5.57
CA ALA A 226 4.92 12.77 -4.36
C ALA A 226 6.36 12.63 -3.83
N HIS A 227 6.85 13.67 -3.14
CA HIS A 227 8.19 13.65 -2.54
C HIS A 227 8.35 12.54 -1.49
N ASP A 228 7.26 12.20 -0.81
CA ASP A 228 7.17 11.09 0.14
C ASP A 228 6.04 10.15 -0.29
N LEU A 229 6.38 8.86 -0.45
CA LEU A 229 5.41 7.82 -0.79
C LEU A 229 4.54 7.52 0.43
N GLU A 230 3.38 8.16 0.51
CA GLU A 230 2.39 7.91 1.57
C GLU A 230 1.20 7.13 1.02
N TRP A 231 0.90 6.00 1.65
CA TRP A 231 -0.33 5.25 1.41
C TRP A 231 -1.45 5.78 2.30
N ARG A 232 -2.63 6.00 1.71
CA ARG A 232 -3.84 6.39 2.44
C ARG A 232 -4.97 5.43 2.15
N VAL A 233 -5.79 5.15 3.17
CA VAL A 233 -7.02 4.38 3.03
C VAL A 233 -8.11 5.29 2.52
N VAL A 234 -8.55 5.09 1.27
CA VAL A 234 -9.55 5.94 0.62
C VAL A 234 -10.96 5.35 0.66
N ALA A 235 -11.09 4.04 0.87
CA ALA A 235 -12.37 3.39 1.09
C ALA A 235 -12.25 2.14 1.98
N VAL A 236 -13.30 1.91 2.77
CA VAL A 236 -13.53 0.68 3.52
C VAL A 236 -14.98 0.24 3.27
N GLU A 237 -15.15 -1.01 2.83
CA GLU A 237 -16.44 -1.63 2.56
C GLU A 237 -16.57 -2.94 3.33
N THR A 238 -17.65 -3.09 4.10
CA THR A 238 -17.88 -4.25 4.99
C THR A 238 -18.79 -5.32 4.37
N ASP A 239 -19.52 -4.99 3.30
CA ASP A 239 -20.39 -5.92 2.58
C ASP A 239 -19.72 -6.37 1.27
N LEU A 240 -18.60 -7.06 1.41
CA LEU A 240 -17.85 -7.54 0.25
C LEU A 240 -18.48 -8.83 -0.32
N ASP A 241 -19.10 -8.71 -1.49
CA ASP A 241 -19.50 -9.85 -2.30
C ASP A 241 -18.33 -10.30 -3.20
N LEU A 242 -17.59 -11.31 -2.73
CA LEU A 242 -16.44 -11.87 -3.44
C LEU A 242 -16.81 -12.47 -4.81
N THR A 243 -18.08 -12.80 -5.08
CA THR A 243 -18.49 -13.36 -6.38
C THR A 243 -18.41 -12.35 -7.52
N LYS A 244 -18.32 -11.06 -7.19
CA LYS A 244 -18.12 -9.98 -8.16
C LYS A 244 -16.66 -9.88 -8.63
N TYR A 245 -15.72 -10.59 -8.00
CA TYR A 245 -14.27 -10.55 -8.21
C TYR A 245 -13.67 -11.87 -8.73
#